data_AF-A0A3M6U7M3-F1
#
_entry.id   AF-A0A3M6U7M3-F1
#
_cell.length_a   1.000
_cell.length_b   1.000
_cell.length_c   1.000
_cell.angle_alpha   90.00
_cell.angle_beta   90.00
_cell.angle_gamma   90.00
#
_symmetry.space_group_name_H-M   'P 1'
#
loop_
_entity.id
_entity.type
_entity.pdbx_description
1 polymer ?
#
loop_
_entity_poly.entity_id
_entity_poly.type
_entity_poly.pdbx_seq_one_letter_code
_entity_poly.pdbx_strand_id
1 'polypeptide(L)'
;MEEEFVVKEGWVVKESGQAVLGQTNWRKRWCRLVRGSNGASWSYYRKMDDIASNQPAGRIELNSTYAARELEEGERKKKPNCFALGPVFDDFAKRTYYISCAIPQQTNLKQIRELFNIFSFWARLCQIIESENWKKTDTKNGVTVSRLSFTHNDKAAVKIEGVIPVPPDIAFDYLQLAMKKGGKLDQPFRGEEVLQKVEESVPHASIVYNKYSVPLPSAAPRDVCLQRMWIPSYLTRNGTSGMVLWSTYHSHIPQVQGFTRVLADLSGFVLSPHTSSGLLKVGLRTAFAHISNLVEQYYKCVQG
;
A
#
# COMPACT_ATOMS: atom_id res chain seq x y z
N MET A 1 23.06 -19.16 3.60
CA MET A 1 22.07 -19.15 2.51
C MET A 1 21.19 -17.96 2.76
N GLU A 2 21.24 -16.95 1.91
CA GLU A 2 20.33 -15.81 2.03
C GLU A 2 18.90 -16.31 1.80
N GLU A 3 17.99 -16.06 2.74
CA GLU A 3 16.58 -16.45 2.61
C GLU A 3 15.91 -15.59 1.54
N GLU A 4 15.85 -16.12 0.32
CA GLU A 4 15.01 -15.63 -0.75
C GLU A 4 13.55 -16.06 -0.46
N PHE A 5 12.64 -15.10 -0.30
CA PHE A 5 11.22 -15.38 -0.07
C PHE A 5 10.41 -15.25 -1.36
N VAL A 6 9.55 -16.23 -1.62
CA VAL A 6 8.61 -16.18 -2.75
C VAL A 6 7.48 -15.22 -2.42
N VAL A 7 7.43 -14.10 -3.14
CA VAL A 7 6.37 -13.10 -3.02
C VAL A 7 5.10 -13.59 -3.71
N LYS A 8 5.25 -14.17 -4.91
CA LYS A 8 4.14 -14.67 -5.71
C LYS A 8 4.61 -15.66 -6.76
N GLU A 9 3.79 -16.65 -7.05
CA GLU A 9 3.98 -17.48 -8.24
C GLU A 9 2.66 -17.81 -8.92
N GLY A 10 2.73 -18.19 -10.19
CA GLY A 10 1.55 -18.57 -10.96
C GLY A 10 1.77 -18.61 -12.46
N TRP A 11 0.75 -19.07 -13.18
CA TRP A 11 0.78 -19.10 -14.63
C TRP A 11 0.53 -17.72 -15.24
N VAL A 12 1.37 -17.35 -16.20
CA VAL A 12 1.26 -16.10 -16.97
C VAL A 12 1.46 -16.36 -18.46
N VAL A 13 0.87 -15.50 -19.29
CA VAL A 13 1.06 -15.41 -20.73
C VAL A 13 1.82 -14.11 -21.02
N LYS A 14 2.77 -14.17 -21.95
CA LYS A 14 3.47 -12.98 -22.43
C LYS A 14 2.83 -12.57 -23.75
N GLU A 15 2.09 -11.47 -23.73
CA GLU A 15 1.27 -10.99 -24.85
C GLU A 15 2.08 -10.21 -25.90
N SER A 16 3.34 -9.83 -25.61
CA SER A 16 4.32 -9.45 -26.64
C SER A 16 5.71 -9.23 -26.05
N GLY A 17 6.74 -9.37 -26.88
CA GLY A 17 8.02 -8.66 -26.72
C GLY A 17 8.60 -8.43 -28.11
N GLN A 18 8.93 -7.19 -28.46
CA GLN A 18 9.65 -6.91 -29.71
C GLN A 18 11.04 -7.55 -29.60
N ALA A 19 11.33 -8.48 -30.49
CA ALA A 19 12.70 -8.78 -30.88
C ALA A 19 12.91 -8.16 -32.27
N VAL A 20 14.16 -7.76 -32.55
CA VAL A 20 14.59 -7.19 -33.83
C VAL A 20 14.26 -8.10 -35.02
N LEU A 21 13.97 -9.39 -34.78
CA LEU A 21 13.61 -10.41 -35.78
C LEU A 21 12.38 -11.23 -35.38
N GLY A 22 11.25 -10.55 -35.10
CA GLY A 22 9.93 -11.19 -35.00
C GLY A 22 9.33 -11.27 -33.59
N GLN A 23 8.00 -11.43 -33.53
CA GLN A 23 7.24 -11.51 -32.28
C GLN A 23 7.46 -12.86 -31.60
N THR A 24 8.02 -12.85 -30.39
CA THR A 24 8.10 -14.05 -29.54
C THR A 24 7.03 -13.99 -28.44
N ASN A 25 5.89 -14.62 -28.72
CA ASN A 25 4.80 -14.78 -27.76
C ASN A 25 5.07 -16.02 -26.90
N TRP A 26 4.90 -15.92 -25.58
CA TRP A 26 4.88 -17.12 -24.75
C TRP A 26 3.45 -17.62 -24.67
N ARG A 27 3.21 -18.89 -25.03
CA ARG A 27 1.87 -19.49 -24.95
C ARG A 27 1.34 -19.52 -23.51
N LYS A 28 2.17 -19.88 -22.53
CA LYS A 28 1.93 -19.89 -21.07
C LYS A 28 3.22 -20.31 -20.35
N ARG A 29 3.60 -19.67 -19.24
CA ARG A 29 4.78 -20.00 -18.42
C ARG A 29 4.44 -19.89 -16.95
N TRP A 30 5.05 -20.72 -16.10
CA TRP A 30 4.98 -20.52 -14.66
C TRP A 30 6.00 -19.47 -14.30
N CYS A 31 5.62 -18.49 -13.50
CA CYS A 31 6.51 -17.44 -13.06
C CYS A 31 6.54 -17.35 -11.55
N ARG A 32 7.69 -16.92 -11.03
CA ARG A 32 7.96 -16.77 -9.61
C ARG A 32 8.62 -15.42 -9.38
N LEU A 33 8.00 -14.60 -8.56
CA LEU A 33 8.54 -13.37 -8.02
C LEU A 33 9.16 -13.68 -6.66
N VAL A 34 10.45 -13.41 -6.54
CA VAL A 34 11.24 -13.67 -5.34
C VAL A 34 11.82 -12.35 -4.85
N ARG A 35 11.94 -12.18 -3.54
CA ARG A 35 12.67 -11.06 -2.94
C ARG A 35 13.69 -11.59 -1.94
N GLY A 36 14.91 -11.09 -2.05
CA GLY A 36 16.02 -11.39 -1.15
C GLY A 36 16.68 -10.11 -0.65
N SER A 37 17.81 -10.27 0.03
CA SER A 37 18.68 -9.17 0.49
C SER A 37 19.14 -8.25 -0.64
N ASN A 38 19.36 -8.83 -1.83
CA ASN A 38 19.93 -8.14 -3.00
C ASN A 38 18.89 -7.54 -3.96
N GLY A 39 17.60 -7.60 -3.61
CA GLY A 39 16.52 -7.04 -4.42
C GLY A 39 15.41 -8.04 -4.75
N ALA A 40 14.59 -7.71 -5.74
CA ALA A 40 13.52 -8.57 -6.22
C ALA A 40 13.88 -9.13 -7.59
N SER A 41 13.56 -10.38 -7.85
CA SER A 41 13.77 -11.01 -9.15
C SER A 41 12.51 -11.73 -9.61
N TRP A 42 12.30 -11.71 -10.92
CA TRP A 42 11.19 -12.39 -11.57
C TRP A 42 11.73 -13.49 -12.48
N SER A 43 11.40 -14.72 -12.18
CA SER A 43 11.81 -15.90 -12.92
C SER A 43 10.65 -16.51 -13.68
N TYR A 44 10.93 -17.09 -14.84
CA TYR A 44 9.95 -17.85 -15.62
C TYR A 44 10.47 -19.24 -15.98
N TYR A 45 9.58 -20.22 -15.95
CA TYR A 45 9.88 -21.64 -16.10
C TYR A 45 9.08 -22.22 -17.28
N ARG A 46 9.67 -23.15 -18.03
CA ARG A 46 9.03 -23.74 -19.22
C ARG A 46 8.11 -24.90 -18.86
N LYS A 47 8.48 -25.69 -17.85
CA LYS A 47 7.76 -26.86 -17.35
C LYS A 47 7.85 -26.98 -15.83
N MET A 48 7.01 -27.84 -15.23
CA MET A 48 6.94 -27.98 -13.76
C MET A 48 8.22 -28.58 -13.16
N ASP A 49 8.90 -29.47 -13.89
CA ASP A 49 10.18 -30.04 -13.44
C ASP A 49 11.26 -28.97 -13.20
N ASP A 50 11.26 -27.91 -14.03
CA ASP A 50 12.18 -26.77 -13.91
C ASP A 50 11.94 -26.01 -12.59
N ILE A 51 10.70 -26.01 -12.09
CA ILE A 51 10.32 -25.36 -10.83
C ILE A 51 10.85 -26.18 -9.66
N ALA A 52 10.64 -27.50 -9.69
CA ALA A 52 11.06 -28.43 -8.63
C ALA A 52 12.60 -28.48 -8.49
N SER A 53 13.31 -28.34 -9.61
CA SER A 53 14.78 -28.25 -9.67
C SER A 53 15.33 -26.82 -9.54
N ASN A 54 14.44 -25.82 -9.39
CA ASN A 54 14.76 -24.39 -9.34
C ASN A 54 15.67 -23.90 -10.49
N GLN A 55 15.43 -24.36 -11.71
CA GLN A 55 16.17 -23.98 -12.93
C GLN A 55 15.30 -23.09 -13.82
N PRO A 56 15.27 -21.76 -13.60
CA PRO A 56 14.45 -20.88 -14.42
C PRO A 56 14.97 -20.79 -15.85
N ALA A 57 14.04 -20.76 -16.81
CA ALA A 57 14.36 -20.55 -18.22
C ALA A 57 14.81 -19.10 -18.52
N GLY A 58 14.48 -18.18 -17.62
CA GLY A 58 15.09 -16.87 -17.54
C GLY A 58 14.73 -16.18 -16.23
N ARG A 59 15.58 -15.23 -15.83
CA ARG A 59 15.46 -14.43 -14.62
C ARG A 59 15.63 -12.96 -14.99
N ILE A 60 14.78 -12.12 -14.44
CA ILE A 60 14.78 -10.67 -14.62
C ILE A 60 15.00 -10.07 -13.24
N GLU A 61 16.11 -9.37 -13.07
CA GLU A 61 16.35 -8.59 -11.85
C GLU A 61 15.52 -7.31 -11.89
N LEU A 62 14.75 -7.09 -10.82
CA LEU A 62 13.93 -5.90 -10.65
C LEU A 62 14.69 -4.92 -9.77
N ASN A 63 14.90 -3.71 -10.28
CA ASN A 63 15.62 -2.65 -9.60
C ASN A 63 15.01 -1.29 -9.95
N SER A 64 15.63 -0.21 -9.47
CA SER A 64 15.17 1.16 -9.71
C SER A 64 15.09 1.55 -11.19
N THR A 65 15.74 0.81 -12.09
CA THR A 65 15.76 1.06 -13.53
C THR A 65 14.92 0.08 -14.34
N TYR A 66 14.42 -0.99 -13.72
CA TYR A 66 13.67 -2.05 -14.40
C TYR A 66 12.63 -2.66 -13.47
N ALA A 67 11.35 -2.40 -13.70
CA ALA A 67 10.28 -2.69 -12.75
C ALA A 67 8.96 -3.09 -13.45
N ALA A 68 8.03 -3.59 -12.64
CA ALA A 68 6.63 -3.69 -13.05
C ALA A 68 6.00 -2.29 -13.05
N ARG A 69 5.36 -1.90 -14.15
CA ARG A 69 4.66 -0.63 -14.32
C ARG A 69 3.29 -0.82 -14.96
N GLU A 70 2.42 0.17 -14.77
CA GLU A 70 1.17 0.25 -15.51
C GLU A 70 1.42 0.45 -17.01
N LEU A 71 0.42 0.05 -17.80
CA LEU A 71 0.38 0.32 -19.22
C LEU A 71 0.08 1.80 -19.46
N GLU A 72 0.84 2.39 -20.38
CA GLU A 72 0.56 3.69 -20.95
C GLU A 72 -0.71 3.65 -21.79
N GLU A 73 -1.31 4.81 -22.09
CA GLU A 73 -2.63 4.87 -22.72
C GLU A 73 -2.69 4.12 -24.06
N GLY A 74 -1.63 4.19 -24.87
CA GLY A 74 -1.52 3.46 -26.14
C GLY A 74 -1.31 1.94 -25.97
N GLU A 75 -0.62 1.53 -24.91
CA GLU A 75 -0.39 0.12 -24.57
C GLU A 75 -1.65 -0.53 -24.02
N ARG A 76 -2.39 0.20 -23.16
CA ARG A 76 -3.64 -0.21 -22.52
C ARG A 76 -4.74 -0.50 -23.54
N LYS A 77 -4.86 0.32 -24.58
CA LYS A 77 -5.80 0.11 -25.69
C LYS A 77 -5.54 -1.22 -26.43
N LYS A 78 -4.28 -1.65 -26.51
CA LYS A 78 -3.89 -2.89 -27.22
C LYS A 78 -3.88 -4.12 -26.30
N LYS A 79 -3.67 -3.95 -24.99
CA LYS A 79 -3.43 -5.03 -24.02
C LYS A 79 -4.13 -4.79 -22.68
N PRO A 80 -5.46 -4.69 -22.64
CA PRO A 80 -6.20 -4.16 -21.47
C PRO A 80 -6.04 -4.95 -20.17
N ASN A 81 -5.58 -6.21 -20.24
CA ASN A 81 -5.44 -7.12 -19.09
C ASN A 81 -3.97 -7.43 -18.75
N CYS A 82 -3.04 -6.58 -19.17
CA CYS A 82 -1.61 -6.76 -18.92
C CYS A 82 -1.06 -5.73 -17.92
N PHE A 83 0.08 -6.07 -17.34
CA PHE A 83 1.03 -5.10 -16.82
C PHE A 83 2.33 -5.18 -17.62
N ALA A 84 3.13 -4.11 -17.59
CA ALA A 84 4.42 -4.07 -18.26
C ALA A 84 5.54 -4.36 -17.25
N LEU A 85 6.52 -5.17 -17.65
CA LEU A 85 7.76 -5.45 -16.96
C LEU A 85 8.87 -4.92 -17.86
N GLY A 86 9.44 -3.78 -17.52
CA GLY A 86 10.29 -3.04 -18.45
C GLY A 86 11.11 -1.96 -17.76
N PRO A 87 11.93 -1.25 -18.53
CA PRO A 87 12.68 -0.14 -17.98
C PRO A 87 11.73 0.97 -17.51
N VAL A 88 12.11 1.65 -16.42
CA VAL A 88 11.31 2.73 -15.82
C VAL A 88 11.38 4.01 -16.68
N PHE A 89 12.47 4.17 -17.42
CA PHE A 89 12.66 5.20 -18.44
C PHE A 89 12.81 4.51 -19.80
N ASP A 90 12.42 5.16 -20.89
CA ASP A 90 12.59 4.58 -22.22
C ASP A 90 14.08 4.37 -22.53
N ASP A 91 14.49 3.11 -22.41
CA ASP A 91 15.81 2.62 -22.74
C ASP A 91 15.64 1.68 -23.93
N PHE A 92 15.94 2.18 -25.13
CA PHE A 92 15.82 1.43 -26.39
C PHE A 92 16.66 0.13 -26.39
N ALA A 93 17.56 -0.07 -25.42
CA ALA A 93 18.32 -1.31 -25.27
C ALA A 93 17.60 -2.38 -24.43
N LYS A 94 16.65 -2.01 -23.57
CA LYS A 94 16.01 -2.93 -22.62
C LYS A 94 14.58 -3.27 -23.05
N ARG A 95 14.31 -4.57 -23.12
CA ARG A 95 13.00 -5.09 -23.57
C ARG A 95 11.91 -4.84 -22.53
N THR A 96 10.71 -4.48 -22.99
CA THR A 96 9.49 -4.49 -22.18
C THR A 96 8.69 -5.77 -22.43
N TYR A 97 8.33 -6.46 -21.35
CA TYR A 97 7.48 -7.64 -21.35
C TYR A 97 6.05 -7.23 -20.95
N TYR A 98 5.05 -7.62 -21.74
CA TYR A 98 3.65 -7.43 -21.38
C TYR A 98 3.09 -8.75 -20.88
N ILE A 99 2.70 -8.78 -19.61
CA ILE A 99 2.35 -10.01 -18.90
C ILE A 99 0.87 -10.00 -18.56
N SER A 100 0.15 -11.03 -19.00
CA SER A 100 -1.22 -11.34 -18.59
C SER A 100 -1.23 -12.60 -17.72
N CYS A 101 -2.08 -12.68 -16.70
CA CYS A 101 -2.14 -13.84 -15.82
C CYS A 101 -3.09 -14.90 -16.40
N ALA A 102 -2.62 -16.14 -16.52
CA ALA A 102 -3.29 -17.22 -17.24
C ALA A 102 -4.23 -18.04 -16.35
N ILE A 103 -5.22 -17.38 -15.75
CA ILE A 103 -6.37 -18.05 -15.11
C ILE A 103 -7.66 -17.31 -15.52
N PRO A 104 -8.41 -17.85 -16.50
CA PRO A 104 -9.79 -17.43 -16.75
C PRO A 104 -10.71 -18.20 -15.81
N GLN A 105 -10.74 -17.82 -14.52
CA GLN A 105 -11.82 -18.03 -13.55
C GLN A 105 -11.36 -17.51 -12.18
N GLN A 106 -12.00 -16.43 -11.72
CA GLN A 106 -12.03 -15.97 -10.32
C GLN A 106 -10.71 -15.58 -9.62
N THR A 107 -9.62 -15.29 -10.31
CA THR A 107 -8.58 -14.38 -9.76
C THR A 107 -8.93 -12.91 -10.06
N ASN A 108 -10.16 -12.60 -9.62
CA ASN A 108 -10.74 -11.35 -9.17
C ASN A 108 -10.22 -10.01 -9.74
N LEU A 109 -10.96 -9.48 -10.74
CA LEU A 109 -11.25 -8.04 -10.85
C LEU A 109 -11.64 -7.42 -9.51
N LYS A 110 -12.14 -8.23 -8.56
CA LYS A 110 -12.37 -7.87 -7.16
C LYS A 110 -11.07 -7.54 -6.39
N GLN A 111 -9.93 -8.21 -6.60
CA GLN A 111 -8.64 -7.96 -5.94
C GLN A 111 -7.97 -6.71 -6.53
N ILE A 112 -8.05 -6.51 -7.84
CA ILE A 112 -7.58 -5.27 -8.49
C ILE A 112 -8.49 -4.10 -8.10
N ARG A 113 -9.82 -4.28 -8.06
CA ARG A 113 -10.76 -3.29 -7.51
C ARG A 113 -10.52 -3.05 -6.02
N GLU A 114 -10.20 -4.08 -5.25
CA GLU A 114 -9.86 -3.97 -3.83
C GLU A 114 -8.56 -3.17 -3.70
N LEU A 115 -7.49 -3.47 -4.43
CA LEU A 115 -6.25 -2.65 -4.44
C LEU A 115 -6.46 -1.21 -4.94
N PHE A 116 -7.29 -0.98 -5.95
CA PHE A 116 -7.70 0.38 -6.37
C PHE A 116 -8.48 1.10 -5.27
N ASN A 117 -9.41 0.40 -4.61
CA ASN A 117 -10.15 0.92 -3.48
C ASN A 117 -9.20 1.23 -2.31
N ILE A 118 -8.19 0.41 -2.08
CA ILE A 118 -7.20 0.56 -1.01
C ILE A 118 -6.43 1.87 -1.13
N PHE A 119 -5.82 2.12 -2.29
CA PHE A 119 -5.11 3.37 -2.52
C PHE A 119 -6.08 4.56 -2.55
N SER A 120 -7.32 4.36 -2.99
CA SER A 120 -8.35 5.41 -2.90
C SER A 120 -8.73 5.76 -1.46
N PHE A 121 -8.84 4.77 -0.57
CA PHE A 121 -9.16 4.98 0.84
C PHE A 121 -7.99 5.62 1.58
N TRP A 122 -6.76 5.21 1.29
CA TRP A 122 -5.57 5.88 1.79
C TRP A 122 -5.48 7.33 1.32
N ALA A 123 -5.61 7.58 0.01
CA ALA A 123 -5.58 8.93 -0.54
C ALA A 123 -6.69 9.82 0.05
N ARG A 124 -7.89 9.27 0.24
CA ARG A 124 -9.01 9.99 0.85
C ARG A 124 -8.77 10.26 2.33
N LEU A 125 -8.16 9.34 3.08
CA LEU A 125 -7.75 9.59 4.46
C LEU A 125 -6.72 10.73 4.53
N CYS A 126 -5.70 10.72 3.67
CA CYS A 126 -4.71 11.80 3.58
C CYS A 126 -5.38 13.14 3.25
N GLN A 127 -6.31 13.17 2.28
CA GLN A 127 -7.08 14.37 1.95
C GLN A 127 -7.91 14.89 3.12
N ILE A 128 -8.55 13.99 3.90
CA ILE A 128 -9.28 14.37 5.11
C ILE A 128 -8.33 15.02 6.13
N ILE A 129 -7.14 14.45 6.34
CA ILE A 129 -6.14 14.95 7.30
C ILE A 129 -5.59 16.32 6.89
N GLU A 130 -5.34 16.53 5.59
CA GLU A 130 -4.80 17.76 4.99
C GLU A 130 -5.86 18.85 4.77
N SER A 131 -7.14 18.54 4.93
CA SER A 131 -8.24 19.48 4.68
C SER A 131 -8.16 20.76 5.52
N GLU A 132 -8.46 21.92 4.93
CA GLU A 132 -8.54 23.21 5.65
C GLU A 132 -9.81 23.37 6.51
N ASN A 133 -10.68 22.37 6.48
CA ASN A 133 -11.96 22.37 7.18
C ASN A 133 -11.84 22.06 8.68
N TRP A 134 -10.67 21.65 9.15
CA TRP A 134 -10.40 21.46 10.58
C TRP A 134 -10.51 22.80 11.31
N LYS A 135 -11.39 22.87 12.31
CA LYS A 135 -11.63 24.05 13.14
C LYS A 135 -11.42 23.74 14.61
N LYS A 136 -11.48 24.79 15.44
CA LYS A 136 -11.47 24.72 16.90
C LYS A 136 -10.28 23.89 17.39
N THR A 137 -9.11 24.34 16.95
CA THR A 137 -7.81 23.75 17.20
C THR A 137 -7.30 24.20 18.56
N ASP A 138 -6.87 23.25 19.39
CA ASP A 138 -6.17 23.49 20.66
C ASP A 138 -4.82 22.76 20.64
N THR A 139 -3.77 23.38 21.16
CA THR A 139 -2.42 22.82 21.15
C THR A 139 -1.81 22.86 22.55
N LYS A 140 -1.37 21.70 23.04
CA LYS A 140 -0.72 21.57 24.33
C LYS A 140 0.41 20.55 24.25
N ASN A 141 1.60 20.92 24.74
CA ASN A 141 2.79 20.06 24.80
C ASN A 141 3.15 19.40 23.45
N GLY A 142 3.05 20.15 22.35
CA GLY A 142 3.37 19.64 21.00
C GLY A 142 2.33 18.69 20.40
N VAL A 143 1.17 18.54 21.06
CA VAL A 143 0.00 17.82 20.54
C VAL A 143 -1.09 18.83 20.22
N THR A 144 -1.63 18.72 19.01
CA THR A 144 -2.70 19.56 18.49
C THR A 144 -3.95 18.71 18.30
N VAL A 145 -5.09 19.20 18.80
CA VAL A 145 -6.41 18.57 18.66
C VAL A 145 -7.30 19.52 17.86
N SER A 146 -7.90 19.03 16.79
CA SER A 146 -8.83 19.78 15.94
C SER A 146 -10.12 18.99 15.72
N ARG A 147 -11.22 19.67 15.38
CA ARG A 147 -12.49 19.03 15.02
C ARG A 147 -13.07 19.57 13.73
N LEU A 148 -13.74 18.72 12.95
CA LEU A 148 -14.54 19.21 11.81
C LEU A 148 -15.84 19.84 12.33
N SER A 149 -16.28 20.89 11.64
CA SER A 149 -17.60 21.48 11.89
C SER A 149 -18.70 20.52 11.44
N PHE A 150 -19.80 20.46 12.19
CA PHE A 150 -20.98 19.69 11.80
C PHE A 150 -21.63 20.17 10.50
N THR A 151 -21.30 21.39 10.06
CA THR A 151 -21.72 21.93 8.76
C THR A 151 -21.01 21.27 7.57
N HIS A 152 -19.85 20.65 7.80
CA HIS A 152 -19.03 20.00 6.76
C HIS A 152 -18.98 18.48 6.92
N ASN A 153 -19.38 17.96 8.08
CA ASN A 153 -19.44 16.53 8.38
C ASN A 153 -20.59 16.29 9.36
N ASP A 154 -21.57 15.46 9.01
CA ASP A 154 -22.70 15.12 9.87
C ASP A 154 -22.29 14.29 11.12
N LYS A 155 -21.03 13.84 11.16
CA LYS A 155 -20.46 13.04 12.24
C LYS A 155 -19.44 13.84 13.04
N ALA A 156 -19.26 13.43 14.29
CA ALA A 156 -18.19 13.94 15.14
C ALA A 156 -16.84 13.42 14.64
N ALA A 157 -16.03 14.31 14.04
CA ALA A 157 -14.68 14.00 13.59
C ALA A 157 -13.65 14.83 14.37
N VAL A 158 -12.64 14.13 14.89
CA VAL A 158 -11.54 14.70 15.68
C VAL A 158 -10.24 14.28 15.03
N LYS A 159 -9.31 15.23 14.87
CA LYS A 159 -7.94 15.00 14.44
C LYS A 159 -7.01 15.28 15.62
N ILE A 160 -6.08 14.36 15.87
CA ILE A 160 -4.99 14.55 16.83
C ILE A 160 -3.70 14.50 16.02
N GLU A 161 -2.85 15.50 16.21
CA GLU A 161 -1.60 15.68 15.48
C GLU A 161 -0.47 15.99 16.46
N GLY A 162 0.72 15.44 16.21
CA GLY A 162 1.87 15.67 17.07
C GLY A 162 3.13 15.07 16.48
N VAL A 163 4.28 15.40 17.09
CA VAL A 163 5.58 14.90 16.66
C VAL A 163 6.13 13.96 17.72
N ILE A 164 6.53 12.76 17.30
CA ILE A 164 7.24 11.80 18.13
C ILE A 164 8.70 11.69 17.64
N PRO A 165 9.69 11.60 18.53
CA PRO A 165 11.11 11.59 18.15
C PRO A 165 11.57 10.19 17.71
N VAL A 166 10.79 9.53 16.84
CA VAL A 166 11.10 8.21 16.29
C VAL A 166 10.78 8.17 14.80
N PRO A 167 11.54 7.42 13.99
CA PRO A 167 11.21 7.20 12.57
C PRO A 167 9.81 6.60 12.38
N PRO A 168 9.09 6.97 11.30
CA PRO A 168 7.76 6.45 11.00
C PRO A 168 7.65 4.92 10.99
N ASP A 169 8.65 4.22 10.45
CA ASP A 169 8.63 2.75 10.37
C ASP A 169 8.70 2.09 11.75
N ILE A 170 9.48 2.67 12.67
CA ILE A 170 9.56 2.19 14.06
C ILE A 170 8.23 2.39 14.78
N ALA A 171 7.61 3.56 14.61
CA ALA A 171 6.29 3.84 15.18
C ALA A 171 5.21 2.93 14.57
N PHE A 172 5.29 2.65 13.27
CA PHE A 172 4.39 1.74 12.57
C PHE A 172 4.45 0.32 13.15
N ASP A 173 5.66 -0.24 13.26
CA ASP A 173 5.86 -1.58 13.82
C ASP A 173 5.42 -1.66 15.28
N TYR A 174 5.73 -0.64 16.08
CA TYR A 174 5.27 -0.53 17.47
C TYR A 174 3.74 -0.57 17.55
N LEU A 175 3.03 0.22 16.74
CA LEU A 175 1.57 0.26 16.73
C LEU A 175 0.96 -1.07 16.29
N GLN A 176 1.55 -1.74 15.29
CA GLN A 176 1.13 -3.09 14.89
C GLN A 176 1.24 -4.09 16.04
N LEU A 177 2.35 -4.05 16.80
CA LEU A 177 2.56 -4.90 17.96
C LEU A 177 1.62 -4.54 19.12
N ALA A 178 1.41 -3.25 19.38
CA ALA A 178 0.56 -2.75 20.46
C ALA A 178 -0.92 -3.13 20.30
N MET A 179 -1.37 -3.40 19.06
CA MET A 179 -2.71 -3.88 18.74
C MET A 179 -2.86 -5.40 18.78
N LYS A 180 -1.77 -6.18 18.91
CA LYS A 180 -1.86 -7.64 19.03
C LYS A 180 -2.43 -8.05 20.40
N LYS A 181 -2.87 -9.30 20.52
CA LYS A 181 -3.33 -9.88 21.79
C LYS A 181 -2.23 -9.73 22.85
N GLY A 182 -2.55 -9.09 23.99
CA GLY A 182 -1.61 -8.77 25.06
C GLY A 182 -0.89 -7.42 24.92
N GLY A 183 -1.01 -6.77 23.76
CA GLY A 183 -0.56 -5.39 23.53
C GLY A 183 -1.39 -4.36 24.31
N LYS A 184 -0.79 -3.19 24.55
CA LYS A 184 -1.37 -2.12 25.37
C LYS A 184 -1.58 -0.84 24.53
N LEU A 185 -2.46 -0.87 23.54
CA LEU A 185 -2.99 0.36 22.90
C LEU A 185 -4.29 0.82 23.60
N ASP A 186 -4.98 1.87 23.15
CA ASP A 186 -6.24 2.32 23.75
C ASP A 186 -7.34 1.26 23.72
N GLN A 187 -8.32 1.40 24.62
CA GLN A 187 -9.38 0.39 24.83
C GLN A 187 -10.09 -0.08 23.53
N PRO A 188 -10.42 0.78 22.55
CA PRO A 188 -11.04 0.34 21.28
C PRO A 188 -10.18 -0.59 20.42
N PHE A 189 -8.89 -0.72 20.73
CA PHE A 189 -7.92 -1.53 19.99
C PHE A 189 -7.35 -2.69 20.84
N ARG A 190 -7.80 -2.84 22.09
CA ARG A 190 -7.38 -3.95 22.97
C ARG A 190 -8.28 -5.16 22.75
N GLY A 191 -7.68 -6.34 22.62
CA GLY A 191 -8.43 -7.59 22.59
C GLY A 191 -9.25 -7.79 21.30
N GLU A 192 -8.83 -7.15 20.20
CA GLU A 192 -9.46 -7.33 18.88
C GLU A 192 -9.52 -8.81 18.48
N GLU A 193 -10.68 -9.23 18.02
CA GLU A 193 -10.91 -10.53 17.41
C GLU A 193 -10.85 -10.37 15.88
N VAL A 194 -9.95 -11.10 15.23
CA VAL A 194 -9.87 -11.09 13.76
C VAL A 194 -10.94 -12.03 13.21
N LEU A 195 -12.01 -11.45 12.67
CA LEU A 195 -13.11 -12.21 12.07
C LEU A 195 -12.74 -12.75 10.68
N GLN A 196 -11.97 -11.98 9.91
CA GLN A 196 -11.53 -12.36 8.58
C GLN A 196 -10.21 -11.65 8.24
N LYS A 197 -9.24 -12.40 7.70
CA LYS A 197 -8.10 -11.80 6.99
C LYS A 197 -8.48 -11.63 5.53
N VAL A 198 -8.36 -10.41 5.02
CA VAL A 198 -8.62 -10.10 3.60
C VAL A 198 -7.30 -10.33 2.86
N GLU A 199 -7.04 -11.61 2.58
CA GLU A 199 -5.85 -12.18 1.89
C GLU A 199 -4.48 -11.94 2.56
N GLU A 200 -3.48 -12.77 2.21
CA GLU A 200 -2.10 -12.70 2.72
C GLU A 200 -1.24 -11.63 2.02
N SER A 201 -1.85 -10.76 1.23
CA SER A 201 -1.13 -9.72 0.47
C SER A 201 -0.85 -8.48 1.30
N VAL A 202 0.12 -7.71 0.81
CA VAL A 202 0.43 -6.35 1.26
C VAL A 202 -0.36 -5.37 0.39
N PRO A 203 -1.06 -4.38 0.97
CA PRO A 203 -1.17 -4.09 2.40
C PRO A 203 -2.06 -5.07 3.15
N HIS A 204 -1.71 -5.37 4.40
CA HIS A 204 -2.43 -6.33 5.22
C HIS A 204 -3.78 -5.75 5.65
N ALA A 205 -4.84 -6.39 5.18
CA ALA A 205 -6.22 -6.00 5.45
C ALA A 205 -6.94 -7.06 6.30
N SER A 206 -7.77 -6.62 7.22
CA SER A 206 -8.53 -7.52 8.09
C SER A 206 -9.87 -6.91 8.47
N ILE A 207 -10.86 -7.77 8.69
CA ILE A 207 -12.08 -7.43 9.38
C ILE A 207 -11.91 -7.86 10.83
N VAL A 208 -12.01 -6.90 11.74
CA VAL A 208 -11.85 -7.09 13.17
C VAL A 208 -13.10 -6.70 13.91
N TYR A 209 -13.36 -7.40 15.00
CA TYR A 209 -14.40 -7.09 15.95
C TYR A 209 -13.78 -6.74 17.29
N ASN A 210 -14.32 -5.73 17.96
CA ASN A 210 -13.89 -5.39 19.30
C ASN A 210 -15.02 -4.91 20.20
N LYS A 211 -14.82 -5.06 21.51
CA LYS A 211 -15.70 -4.62 22.59
C LYS A 211 -14.90 -3.85 23.61
N TYR A 212 -15.44 -2.71 24.04
CA TYR A 212 -14.76 -1.86 25.02
C TYR A 212 -15.77 -1.08 25.86
N SER A 213 -15.41 -0.81 27.11
CA SER A 213 -16.14 0.11 27.96
C SER A 213 -15.73 1.55 27.63
N VAL A 214 -16.60 2.52 27.88
CA VAL A 214 -16.24 3.94 27.73
C VAL A 214 -16.02 4.50 29.13
N PRO A 215 -14.94 5.26 29.39
CA PRO A 215 -14.69 5.88 30.69
C PRO A 215 -15.56 7.13 30.89
N LEU A 216 -16.87 7.03 30.58
CA LEU A 216 -17.85 8.10 30.75
C LEU A 216 -19.00 7.58 31.62
N PRO A 217 -19.36 8.30 32.71
CA PRO A 217 -20.51 7.95 33.52
C PRO A 217 -21.75 7.81 32.63
N SER A 218 -22.52 6.74 32.82
CA SER A 218 -23.76 6.44 32.09
C SER A 218 -23.61 6.07 30.60
N ALA A 219 -22.40 6.00 30.05
CA ALA A 219 -22.22 5.49 28.69
C ALA A 219 -22.27 3.95 28.69
N ALA A 220 -23.21 3.39 27.92
CA ALA A 220 -23.23 1.95 27.65
C ALA A 220 -21.91 1.51 26.99
N PRO A 221 -21.44 0.28 27.27
CA PRO A 221 -20.27 -0.27 26.60
C PRO A 221 -20.50 -0.34 25.09
N ARG A 222 -19.41 -0.32 24.33
CA ARG A 222 -19.43 -0.20 22.86
C ARG A 222 -18.85 -1.43 22.22
N ASP A 223 -19.43 -1.81 21.09
CA ASP A 223 -18.83 -2.77 20.20
C ASP A 223 -18.65 -2.16 18.80
N VAL A 224 -17.69 -2.70 18.05
CA VAL A 224 -17.35 -2.18 16.73
C VAL A 224 -16.88 -3.31 15.83
N CYS A 225 -17.31 -3.28 14.57
CA CYS A 225 -16.80 -4.14 13.52
C CYS A 225 -16.15 -3.26 12.46
N LEU A 226 -14.84 -3.40 12.28
CA LEU A 226 -14.04 -2.56 11.42
C LEU A 226 -13.39 -3.39 10.33
N GLN A 227 -13.43 -2.88 9.11
CA GLN A 227 -12.41 -3.24 8.14
C GLN A 227 -11.24 -2.29 8.35
N ARG A 228 -10.04 -2.83 8.49
CA ARG A 228 -8.81 -2.05 8.68
C ARG A 228 -7.68 -2.55 7.81
N MET A 229 -6.74 -1.65 7.55
CA MET A 229 -5.63 -1.90 6.65
C MET A 229 -4.37 -1.17 7.06
N TRP A 230 -3.24 -1.87 7.01
CA TRP A 230 -1.93 -1.33 7.29
C TRP A 230 -1.19 -0.97 6.02
N ILE A 231 -0.86 0.31 5.86
CA ILE A 231 -0.14 0.85 4.70
C ILE A 231 1.32 1.10 5.10
N PRO A 232 2.26 0.23 4.71
CA PRO A 232 3.68 0.45 4.97
C PRO A 232 4.27 1.54 4.07
N SER A 233 5.37 2.15 4.51
CA SER A 233 6.01 3.31 3.86
C SER A 233 6.47 3.05 2.43
N TYR A 234 6.92 1.83 2.13
CA TYR A 234 7.36 1.45 0.78
C TYR A 234 6.23 1.39 -0.26
N LEU A 235 4.96 1.46 0.15
CA LEU A 235 3.83 1.57 -0.79
C LEU A 235 3.45 3.03 -1.10
N THR A 236 4.06 4.01 -0.44
CA THR A 236 3.71 5.43 -0.61
C THR A 236 4.86 6.22 -1.22
N ARG A 237 4.54 7.21 -2.07
CA ARG A 237 5.54 8.01 -2.79
C ARG A 237 6.33 8.96 -1.88
N ASN A 238 5.74 9.34 -0.74
CA ASN A 238 6.30 10.31 0.20
C ASN A 238 6.86 9.66 1.48
N GLY A 239 6.95 8.32 1.51
CA GLY A 239 7.45 7.57 2.67
C GLY A 239 6.53 7.64 3.89
N THR A 240 5.25 7.99 3.70
CA THR A 240 4.24 7.93 4.76
C THR A 240 3.78 6.50 5.00
N SER A 241 3.47 6.16 6.24
CA SER A 241 2.91 4.86 6.61
C SER A 241 1.73 5.05 7.55
N GLY A 242 0.91 4.02 7.78
CA GLY A 242 -0.16 4.13 8.76
C GLY A 242 -1.24 3.07 8.66
N MET A 243 -2.41 3.40 9.20
CA MET A 243 -3.56 2.52 9.17
C MET A 243 -4.79 3.29 8.70
N VAL A 244 -5.59 2.68 7.84
CA VAL A 244 -6.93 3.15 7.49
C VAL A 244 -7.97 2.15 8.00
N LEU A 245 -9.10 2.64 8.49
CA LEU A 245 -10.20 1.82 9.00
C LEU A 245 -11.56 2.47 8.77
N TRP A 246 -12.60 1.65 8.69
CA TRP A 246 -14.00 2.06 8.60
C TRP A 246 -14.91 0.93 9.10
N SER A 247 -16.14 1.27 9.49
CA SER A 247 -17.11 0.24 9.89
C SER A 247 -17.58 -0.58 8.72
N THR A 248 -17.66 -1.89 8.94
CA THR A 248 -18.14 -2.86 7.95
C THR A 248 -19.10 -3.86 8.58
N TYR A 249 -19.91 -4.50 7.75
CA TYR A 249 -20.72 -5.63 8.15
C TYR A 249 -19.98 -6.94 7.88
N HIS A 250 -20.17 -7.93 8.76
CA HIS A 250 -19.66 -9.27 8.58
C HIS A 250 -20.64 -10.27 9.22
N SER A 251 -20.85 -11.42 8.58
CA SER A 251 -21.83 -12.41 9.02
C SER A 251 -21.51 -13.03 10.38
N HIS A 252 -20.22 -13.06 10.76
CA HIS A 252 -19.75 -13.61 12.03
C HIS A 252 -19.65 -12.57 13.16
N ILE A 253 -20.25 -11.40 13.01
CA ILE A 253 -20.32 -10.43 14.11
C ILE A 253 -21.14 -11.04 15.26
N PRO A 254 -20.58 -11.13 16.49
CA PRO A 254 -21.32 -11.64 17.63
C PRO A 254 -22.56 -10.79 17.94
N GLN A 255 -23.68 -11.43 18.26
CA GLN A 255 -24.81 -10.73 18.87
C GLN A 255 -24.52 -10.49 20.36
N VAL A 256 -24.40 -9.23 20.74
CA VAL A 256 -24.08 -8.84 22.11
C VAL A 256 -25.17 -7.94 22.70
N GLN A 257 -25.69 -8.32 23.85
CA GLN A 257 -26.67 -7.52 24.59
C GLN A 257 -25.97 -6.48 25.47
N GLY A 258 -26.60 -5.33 25.65
CA GLY A 258 -26.07 -4.24 26.49
C GLY A 258 -24.94 -3.42 25.88
N PHE A 259 -24.51 -3.75 24.65
CA PHE A 259 -23.54 -2.97 23.88
C PHE A 259 -24.25 -2.09 22.85
N THR A 260 -23.71 -0.89 22.63
CA THR A 260 -24.10 -0.06 21.49
C THR A 260 -23.08 -0.15 20.38
N ARG A 261 -23.54 -0.46 19.16
CA ARG A 261 -22.70 -0.50 17.97
C ARG A 261 -22.20 0.88 17.58
N VAL A 262 -20.89 1.02 17.52
CA VAL A 262 -20.22 2.20 16.97
C VAL A 262 -20.09 2.05 15.46
N LEU A 263 -20.36 3.15 14.75
CA LEU A 263 -20.14 3.28 13.32
C LEU A 263 -19.09 4.35 13.08
N ALA A 264 -17.91 3.92 12.65
CA ALA A 264 -16.81 4.76 12.23
C ALA A 264 -16.86 4.95 10.71
N ASP A 265 -16.81 6.20 10.27
CA ASP A 265 -16.49 6.53 8.88
C ASP A 265 -15.00 6.30 8.60
N LEU A 266 -14.55 6.59 7.37
CA LEU A 266 -13.15 6.50 6.99
C LEU A 266 -12.25 7.28 7.96
N SER A 267 -11.49 6.54 8.75
CA SER A 267 -10.66 7.02 9.84
C SER A 267 -9.31 6.30 9.83
N GLY A 268 -8.39 6.69 10.70
CA GLY A 268 -7.08 6.07 10.76
C GLY A 268 -6.01 7.01 11.29
N PHE A 269 -4.76 6.69 10.98
CA PHE A 269 -3.63 7.55 11.27
C PHE A 269 -2.60 7.51 10.13
N VAL A 270 -1.85 8.59 9.98
CA VAL A 270 -0.74 8.73 9.03
C VAL A 270 0.50 9.13 9.83
N LEU A 271 1.58 8.38 9.62
CA LEU A 271 2.91 8.66 10.11
C LEU A 271 3.71 9.26 8.96
N SER A 272 4.20 10.47 9.17
CA SER A 272 4.92 11.23 8.16
C SER A 272 6.34 11.51 8.63
N PRO A 273 7.36 11.34 7.78
CA PRO A 273 8.72 11.76 8.10
C PRO A 273 8.77 13.25 8.46
N HIS A 274 9.10 13.59 9.71
CA HIS A 274 9.21 14.97 10.15
C HIS A 274 10.62 15.50 9.85
N THR A 275 10.74 16.45 8.92
CA THR A 275 12.04 17.07 8.58
C THR A 275 12.31 18.30 9.45
N SER A 276 12.81 18.09 10.66
CA SER A 276 13.37 19.16 11.49
C SER A 276 14.83 19.44 11.09
N SER A 277 15.03 20.15 9.97
CA SER A 277 16.17 21.05 9.72
C SER A 277 16.14 21.57 8.28
N GLY A 278 16.11 22.90 8.12
CA GLY A 278 16.18 23.59 6.83
C GLY A 278 17.48 23.34 6.04
N LEU A 279 18.54 22.83 6.68
CA LEU A 279 19.83 22.54 6.05
C LEU A 279 19.82 21.30 5.15
N LEU A 280 19.10 20.23 5.54
CA LEU A 280 18.91 19.06 4.67
C LEU A 280 17.88 19.33 3.55
N LYS A 281 16.96 20.28 3.77
CA LYS A 281 16.08 20.80 2.71
C LYS A 281 16.90 21.43 1.60
N VAL A 282 17.96 22.20 1.90
CA VAL A 282 18.81 22.78 0.86
C VAL A 282 19.72 21.71 0.24
N GLY A 283 20.31 20.79 1.01
CA GLY A 283 21.17 19.74 0.42
C GLY A 283 20.43 18.81 -0.57
N LEU A 284 19.30 18.23 -0.15
CA LEU A 284 18.57 17.24 -0.95
C LEU A 284 17.57 17.86 -1.94
N ARG A 285 16.92 18.99 -1.62
CA ARG A 285 16.10 19.69 -2.65
C ARG A 285 16.99 20.37 -3.67
N THR A 286 18.15 20.92 -3.31
CA THR A 286 19.08 21.45 -4.31
C THR A 286 19.69 20.29 -5.10
N ALA A 287 19.98 19.13 -4.51
CA ALA A 287 20.42 17.96 -5.29
C ALA A 287 19.33 17.45 -6.25
N PHE A 288 18.08 17.29 -5.81
CA PHE A 288 16.99 16.84 -6.69
C PHE A 288 16.58 17.90 -7.72
N ALA A 289 16.54 19.18 -7.36
CA ALA A 289 16.28 20.26 -8.30
C ALA A 289 17.44 20.45 -9.28
N HIS A 290 18.69 20.27 -8.84
CA HIS A 290 19.86 20.30 -9.70
C HIS A 290 19.89 19.10 -10.65
N ILE A 291 19.59 17.89 -10.17
CA ILE A 291 19.44 16.70 -11.02
C ILE A 291 18.28 16.87 -12.00
N SER A 292 17.13 17.36 -11.56
CA SER A 292 15.97 17.62 -12.43
C SER A 292 16.27 18.70 -13.49
N ASN A 293 17.00 19.75 -13.13
CA ASN A 293 17.38 20.83 -14.04
C ASN A 293 18.51 20.40 -14.99
N LEU A 294 19.46 19.57 -14.55
CA LEU A 294 20.46 18.93 -15.42
C LEU A 294 19.81 17.96 -16.40
N VAL A 295 18.79 17.21 -15.95
CA VAL A 295 18.00 16.33 -16.81
C VAL A 295 17.20 17.14 -17.83
N GLU A 296 16.54 18.23 -17.44
CA GLU A 296 15.85 19.13 -18.38
C GLU A 296 16.80 19.82 -19.36
N GLN A 297 17.97 20.28 -18.90
CA GLN A 297 19.00 20.87 -19.76
C GLN A 297 19.56 19.84 -20.74
N TYR A 298 19.79 18.61 -20.29
CA TYR A 298 20.15 17.50 -21.15
C TYR A 298 19.08 17.23 -22.21
N TYR A 299 17.80 17.17 -21.83
CA TYR A 299 16.71 17.01 -22.79
C TYR A 299 16.64 18.16 -23.80
N LYS A 300 16.87 19.42 -23.38
CA LYS A 300 16.95 20.57 -24.30
C LYS A 300 18.14 20.47 -25.25
N CYS A 301 19.31 20.06 -24.78
CA CYS A 301 20.49 19.88 -25.63
C CYS A 301 20.36 18.73 -26.63
N VAL A 302 19.59 17.69 -26.30
CA VAL A 302 19.42 16.51 -27.15
C VAL A 302 18.24 16.64 -28.11
N GLN A 303 17.26 17.51 -27.81
CA GLN A 303 16.07 17.70 -28.65
C GLN A 303 16.16 18.87 -29.64
N GLY A 304 17.07 19.84 -29.44
CA GLY A 304 17.14 21.05 -30.27
C GLY A 304 16.11 22.09 -29.86
#